data_AF-A0A7W0K6L6-F1
#
_entry.id   AF-A0A7W0K6L6-F1
#
_cell.length_a   1.000
_cell.length_b   1.000
_cell.length_c   1.000
_cell.angle_alpha   90.00
_cell.angle_beta   90.00
_cell.angle_gamma   90.00
#
_symmetry.space_group_name_H-M   'P 1'
#
loop_
_entity.id
_entity.type
_entity.pdbx_description
1 polymer ?
#
loop_
_entity_poly.entity_id
_entity_poly.type
_entity_poly.pdbx_seq_one_letter_code
_entity_poly.pdbx_strand_id
1 'polypeptide(L)'
;MGQVVATSGIVTGRKSNGFFMQAPDGAGDADASTSEGIFVFTGAAPAANVTAGTLVSVVGRVLEFVPAADPFSPSFTEIGDVPSIEVRGAGATLPAAIEIRSSDVARERGHEQLERLEGMRVRVASLTMISPTLGSVLEPGATGTSSGVFY
;
A
#
# COMPACT_ATOMS: atom_id res chain seq x y z
N MET A 1 -9.44 -5.42 -15.71
CA MET A 1 -8.50 -6.33 -15.02
C MET A 1 -7.59 -7.00 -16.04
N GLY A 2 -6.29 -7.08 -15.79
CA GLY A 2 -5.33 -7.73 -16.69
C GLY A 2 -4.71 -6.83 -17.77
N GLN A 3 -4.87 -5.51 -17.67
CA GLN A 3 -4.21 -4.56 -18.55
C GLN A 3 -2.72 -4.49 -18.24
N VAL A 4 -1.89 -4.55 -19.27
CA VAL A 4 -0.46 -4.23 -19.15
C VAL A 4 -0.31 -2.72 -19.09
N VAL A 5 0.35 -2.22 -18.05
CA VAL A 5 0.65 -0.80 -17.84
C VAL A 5 2.15 -0.60 -17.82
N ALA A 6 2.56 0.60 -18.22
CA ALA A 6 3.92 1.10 -18.04
C ALA A 6 3.83 2.37 -17.20
N THR A 7 4.48 2.37 -16.04
CA THR A 7 4.48 3.51 -15.11
C THR A 7 5.86 3.74 -14.52
N SER A 8 6.10 4.92 -13.96
CA SER A 8 7.35 5.28 -13.32
C SER A 8 7.09 5.97 -11.99
N GLY A 9 8.01 5.84 -11.05
CA GLY A 9 7.82 6.38 -9.71
C GLY A 9 9.00 6.14 -8.80
N ILE A 10 8.95 6.77 -7.64
CA ILE A 10 9.98 6.69 -6.60
C ILE A 10 9.59 5.58 -5.64
N VAL A 11 10.51 4.64 -5.40
CA VAL A 11 10.33 3.60 -4.39
C VAL A 11 10.22 4.26 -3.01
N THR A 12 9.17 3.94 -2.26
CA THR A 12 8.89 4.51 -0.93
C THR A 12 9.01 3.48 0.20
N GLY A 13 8.92 2.19 -0.11
CA GLY A 13 9.03 1.11 0.88
C GLY A 13 9.29 -0.25 0.22
N ARG A 14 9.86 -1.20 0.97
CA ARG A 14 10.12 -2.57 0.52
C ARG A 14 9.42 -3.57 1.42
N LYS A 15 8.99 -4.68 0.83
CA LYS A 15 8.50 -5.89 1.50
C LYS A 15 9.34 -7.09 1.06
N SER A 16 9.15 -8.23 1.73
CA SER A 16 9.80 -9.49 1.35
C SER A 16 9.33 -10.04 0.00
N ASN A 17 8.25 -9.52 -0.58
CA ASN A 17 7.62 -10.00 -1.80
C ASN A 17 7.38 -8.90 -2.86
N GLY A 18 7.90 -7.70 -2.65
CA GLY A 18 7.66 -6.56 -3.52
C GLY A 18 8.08 -5.23 -2.93
N PHE A 19 7.64 -4.12 -3.53
CA PHE A 19 7.93 -2.76 -3.07
C PHE A 19 6.78 -1.81 -3.40
N PHE A 20 6.71 -0.70 -2.68
CA PHE A 20 5.82 0.42 -2.98
C PHE A 20 6.57 1.44 -3.82
N MET A 21 5.90 1.98 -4.83
CA MET A 21 6.35 3.13 -5.60
C MET A 21 5.25 4.17 -5.67
N GLN A 22 5.62 5.44 -5.75
CA GLN A 22 4.69 6.56 -5.84
C GLN A 22 5.20 7.59 -6.84
N ALA A 23 4.29 8.29 -7.51
CA ALA A 23 4.63 9.42 -8.36
C ALA A 23 5.44 10.48 -7.56
N PRO A 24 6.46 11.12 -8.17
CA PRO A 24 7.11 12.29 -7.59
C PRO A 24 6.11 13.41 -7.31
N ASP A 25 6.41 14.27 -6.32
CA ASP A 25 5.57 15.44 -6.03
C ASP A 25 5.37 16.30 -7.29
N GLY A 26 4.11 16.59 -7.64
CA GLY A 26 3.72 17.37 -8.81
C GLY A 26 3.71 16.62 -10.15
N ALA A 27 4.00 15.31 -10.17
CA ALA A 27 3.94 14.46 -11.36
C ALA A 27 2.72 13.52 -11.41
N GLY A 28 1.84 13.60 -10.41
CA GLY A 28 0.57 12.87 -10.39
C GLY A 28 -0.46 13.38 -11.38
N ASP A 29 -1.64 12.76 -11.43
CA ASP A 29 -2.75 13.11 -12.32
C ASP A 29 -3.57 14.32 -11.84
N ALA A 30 -3.26 14.82 -10.63
CA ALA A 30 -3.92 15.94 -9.95
C ALA A 30 -5.39 15.69 -9.56
N ASP A 31 -5.84 14.43 -9.61
CA ASP A 31 -7.13 14.00 -9.08
C ASP A 31 -6.96 13.53 -7.63
N ALA A 32 -7.57 14.26 -6.69
CA ALA A 32 -7.50 13.91 -5.28
C ALA A 32 -8.30 12.64 -4.91
N SER A 33 -9.05 12.07 -5.86
CA SER A 33 -9.82 10.84 -5.68
C SER A 33 -9.10 9.58 -6.14
N THR A 34 -7.95 9.70 -6.82
CA THR A 34 -7.11 8.58 -7.26
C THR A 34 -5.86 8.47 -6.40
N SER A 35 -5.29 7.27 -6.34
CA SER A 35 -3.99 7.06 -5.71
C SER A 35 -2.85 7.32 -6.69
N GLU A 36 -1.80 7.96 -6.21
CA GLU A 36 -0.52 8.14 -6.93
C GLU A 36 0.52 7.07 -6.54
N GLY A 37 0.13 6.15 -5.66
CA GLY A 37 0.96 5.07 -5.13
C GLY A 37 0.47 3.71 -5.62
N ILE A 38 1.38 2.76 -5.72
CA ILE A 38 1.03 1.37 -6.03
C ILE A 38 2.03 0.40 -5.43
N PHE A 39 1.54 -0.80 -5.11
CA PHE A 39 2.40 -1.93 -4.77
C PHE A 39 2.78 -2.70 -6.03
N VAL A 40 4.08 -3.04 -6.15
CA VAL A 40 4.62 -3.88 -7.21
C VAL A 40 4.98 -5.22 -6.62
N PHE A 41 4.20 -6.25 -6.96
CA PHE A 41 4.41 -7.62 -6.52
C PHE A 41 5.45 -8.32 -7.40
N THR A 42 6.51 -8.81 -6.77
CA THR A 42 7.62 -9.52 -7.45
C THR A 42 7.71 -10.99 -7.04
N GLY A 43 6.90 -11.45 -6.08
CA GLY A 43 6.93 -12.81 -5.53
C GLY A 43 8.16 -13.13 -4.66
N ALA A 44 9.15 -12.24 -4.63
CA ALA A 44 10.37 -12.34 -3.83
C ALA A 44 10.88 -10.95 -3.44
N ALA A 45 11.93 -10.89 -2.62
CA ALA A 45 12.50 -9.63 -2.17
C ALA A 45 13.03 -8.83 -3.38
N PRO A 46 12.76 -7.51 -3.46
CA PRO A 46 13.28 -6.68 -4.54
C PRO A 46 14.81 -6.70 -4.58
N ALA A 47 15.40 -6.51 -5.77
CA ALA A 47 16.85 -6.38 -5.94
C ALA A 47 17.44 -5.31 -5.01
N ALA A 48 18.71 -5.49 -4.61
CA ALA A 48 19.34 -4.65 -3.59
C ALA A 48 19.47 -3.16 -3.97
N ASN A 49 19.43 -2.84 -5.27
CA ASN A 49 19.43 -1.48 -5.81
C ASN A 49 18.03 -0.84 -5.92
N VAL A 50 16.96 -1.58 -5.60
CA VAL A 50 15.59 -1.05 -5.53
C VAL A 50 15.31 -0.69 -4.08
N THR A 51 15.78 0.49 -3.66
CA THR A 51 15.65 1.02 -2.30
C THR A 51 14.83 2.30 -2.27
N ALA A 52 14.39 2.73 -1.08
CA ALA A 52 13.68 4.00 -0.94
C ALA A 52 14.48 5.16 -1.57
N GLY A 53 13.82 5.98 -2.39
CA GLY A 53 14.46 7.06 -3.17
C GLY A 53 15.04 6.60 -4.52
N THR A 54 14.82 5.34 -4.91
CA THR A 54 15.15 4.85 -6.26
C THR A 54 14.02 5.22 -7.22
N LEU A 55 14.35 5.86 -8.35
CA LEU A 55 13.42 6.06 -9.44
C LEU A 55 13.41 4.82 -10.32
N VAL A 56 12.24 4.24 -10.54
CA VAL A 56 12.04 3.04 -11.35
C VAL A 56 11.01 3.26 -12.44
N SER A 57 11.15 2.53 -13.54
CA SER A 57 10.08 2.27 -14.50
C SER A 57 9.63 0.82 -14.37
N VAL A 58 8.33 0.60 -14.31
CA VAL A 58 7.72 -0.71 -14.13
C VAL A 58 6.74 -0.97 -15.26
N VAL A 59 6.87 -2.14 -15.87
CA VAL A 59 5.90 -2.67 -16.83
C VAL A 59 5.35 -3.98 -16.29
N GLY A 60 4.04 -4.10 -16.15
CA GLY A 60 3.40 -5.30 -15.61
C GLY A 60 1.89 -5.25 -15.76
N ARG A 61 1.18 -6.23 -15.22
CA ARG A 61 -0.28 -6.25 -15.25
C ARG A 61 -0.87 -5.67 -13.97
N VAL A 62 -1.91 -4.87 -14.11
CA VAL A 62 -2.74 -4.44 -12.96
C VAL A 62 -3.65 -5.59 -12.56
N LEU A 63 -3.56 -5.96 -11.28
CA LEU A 63 -4.28 -7.03 -10.62
C LEU A 63 -5.00 -6.50 -9.39
N GLU A 64 -6.12 -7.14 -9.10
CA GLU A 64 -6.87 -6.96 -7.86
C GLU A 64 -6.57 -8.16 -6.97
N PHE A 65 -5.96 -7.93 -5.82
CA PHE A 65 -5.47 -9.00 -4.96
C PHE A 65 -6.28 -9.07 -3.66
N VAL A 66 -6.79 -10.26 -3.35
CA VAL A 66 -7.33 -10.62 -2.04
C VAL A 66 -6.42 -11.70 -1.43
N PRO A 67 -5.82 -11.47 -0.25
CA PRO A 67 -5.04 -12.48 0.45
C PRO A 67 -5.85 -13.77 0.66
N ALA A 68 -5.31 -14.92 0.21
CA ALA A 68 -5.96 -16.21 0.43
C ALA A 68 -6.14 -16.56 1.93
N ALA A 69 -5.30 -16.00 2.79
CA ALA A 69 -5.38 -16.15 4.25
C ALA A 69 -6.50 -15.29 4.89
N ASP A 70 -7.00 -14.28 4.17
CA ASP A 70 -8.12 -13.43 4.59
C ASP A 70 -9.04 -13.16 3.38
N PRO A 71 -9.80 -14.16 2.92
CA PRO A 71 -10.60 -14.07 1.69
C PRO A 71 -11.77 -13.09 1.78
N PHE A 72 -12.05 -12.52 2.96
CA PHE A 72 -13.09 -11.53 3.18
C PHE A 72 -12.54 -10.10 3.33
N SER A 73 -11.22 -9.93 3.25
CA SER A 73 -10.61 -8.60 3.21
C SER A 73 -11.00 -7.87 1.91
N PRO A 74 -11.11 -6.52 1.95
CA PRO A 74 -11.12 -5.72 0.75
C PRO A 74 -9.92 -6.08 -0.11
N SER A 75 -10.13 -6.08 -1.43
CA SER A 75 -9.03 -6.27 -2.34
C SER A 75 -8.17 -5.01 -2.41
N PHE A 76 -6.91 -5.18 -2.83
CA PHE A 76 -6.02 -4.06 -3.10
C PHE A 76 -5.42 -4.16 -4.51
N THR A 77 -5.17 -3.01 -5.13
CA THR A 77 -4.62 -2.90 -6.47
C THR A 77 -3.10 -3.05 -6.45
N GLU A 78 -2.57 -3.95 -7.29
CA GLU A 78 -1.14 -4.14 -7.45
C GLU A 78 -0.71 -4.31 -8.91
N ILE A 79 0.56 -4.03 -9.21
CA ILE A 79 1.21 -4.44 -10.45
C ILE A 79 1.92 -5.77 -10.20
N GLY A 80 1.54 -6.79 -10.97
CA GLY A 80 2.10 -8.13 -10.87
C GLY A 80 2.24 -8.84 -12.22
N ASP A 81 2.15 -10.17 -12.18
CA ASP A 81 2.37 -11.07 -13.34
C ASP A 81 3.76 -10.91 -13.97
N VAL A 82 4.80 -11.07 -13.14
CA VAL A 82 6.22 -10.96 -13.51
C VAL A 82 6.56 -9.58 -14.10
N PRO A 83 6.51 -8.51 -13.29
CA PRO A 83 6.78 -7.17 -13.78
C PRO A 83 8.25 -7.00 -14.22
N SER A 84 8.45 -6.27 -15.31
CA SER A 84 9.76 -5.77 -15.71
C SER A 84 10.05 -4.47 -14.96
N ILE A 85 11.21 -4.41 -14.30
CA ILE A 85 11.62 -3.26 -13.47
C ILE A 85 12.95 -2.73 -13.99
N GLU A 86 12.97 -1.46 -14.34
CA GLU A 86 14.17 -0.74 -14.77
C GLU A 86 14.51 0.35 -13.76
N VAL A 87 15.73 0.34 -13.23
CA VAL A 87 16.22 1.42 -12.37
C VAL A 87 16.69 2.59 -13.22
N ARG A 88 16.10 3.76 -13.01
CA ARG A 88 16.36 4.99 -13.78
C ARG A 88 17.23 5.99 -13.03
N GLY A 89 17.31 5.86 -11.70
CA GLY A 89 18.15 6.71 -10.84
C GLY A 89 18.02 6.36 -9.37
N ALA A 90 18.88 6.93 -8.54
CA ALA A 90 18.87 6.75 -7.08
C ALA A 90 19.07 8.10 -6.37
N GLY A 91 18.67 8.15 -5.09
CA GLY A 91 18.82 9.35 -4.26
C GLY A 91 17.77 10.43 -4.51
N ALA A 92 16.65 10.10 -5.15
CA ALA A 92 15.52 11.01 -5.28
C ALA A 92 14.91 11.32 -3.91
N THR A 93 14.47 12.55 -3.72
CA THR A 93 13.66 12.94 -2.55
C THR A 93 12.38 12.12 -2.55
N LEU A 94 12.02 11.54 -1.40
CA LEU A 94 10.76 10.82 -1.27
C LEU A 94 9.58 11.79 -1.39
N PRO A 95 8.47 11.37 -2.02
CA PRO A 95 7.23 12.13 -2.01
C PRO A 95 6.81 12.53 -0.59
N ALA A 96 6.21 13.71 -0.48
CA ALA A 96 5.71 14.21 0.80
C ALA A 96 4.70 13.22 1.40
N ALA A 97 4.83 12.95 2.69
CA ALA A 97 3.87 12.06 3.34
C ALA A 97 2.52 12.77 3.49
N ILE A 98 1.45 12.12 3.02
CA ILE A 98 0.08 12.62 3.21
C ILE A 98 -0.34 12.35 4.65
N GLU A 99 -0.84 13.38 5.33
CA GLU A 99 -1.34 13.24 6.68
C GLU A 99 -2.76 12.69 6.70
N ILE A 100 -2.94 11.52 7.31
CA ILE A 100 -4.26 10.97 7.62
C ILE A 100 -4.79 11.69 8.86
N ARG A 101 -5.98 12.28 8.75
CA ARG A 101 -6.68 13.00 9.81
C ARG A 101 -7.83 12.15 10.34
N SER A 102 -8.38 12.55 11.49
CA SER A 102 -9.56 11.89 12.07
C SER A 102 -10.77 11.86 11.13
N SER A 103 -10.93 12.87 10.28
CA SER A 103 -11.97 12.91 9.25
C SER A 103 -11.80 11.86 8.16
N ASP A 104 -10.57 11.40 7.92
CA ASP A 104 -10.24 10.40 6.88
C ASP A 104 -10.48 8.96 7.35
N VAL A 105 -10.77 8.77 8.64
CA VAL A 105 -11.07 7.46 9.26
C VAL A 105 -12.42 7.47 9.96
N ALA A 106 -13.25 8.47 9.66
CA ALA A 106 -14.55 8.61 10.29
C ALA A 106 -15.49 7.49 9.85
N ARG A 107 -16.13 6.82 10.82
CA ARG A 107 -16.92 5.59 10.62
C ARG A 107 -18.02 5.76 9.57
N GLU A 108 -18.63 6.94 9.52
CA GLU A 108 -19.74 7.27 8.61
C GLU A 108 -19.33 7.30 7.13
N ARG A 109 -18.03 7.33 6.82
CA ARG A 109 -17.50 7.37 5.45
C ARG A 109 -16.99 6.01 4.94
N GLY A 110 -16.93 4.99 5.79
CA GLY A 110 -16.39 3.67 5.45
C GLY A 110 -14.86 3.67 5.26
N HIS A 111 -14.27 2.49 5.09
CA HIS A 111 -12.82 2.34 4.85
C HIS A 111 -12.42 2.69 3.41
N GLU A 112 -13.34 2.53 2.45
CA GLU A 112 -13.17 2.84 1.02
C GLU A 112 -12.70 4.29 0.74
N GLN A 113 -12.89 5.21 1.69
CA GLN A 113 -12.35 6.57 1.54
C GLN A 113 -10.82 6.60 1.50
N LEU A 114 -10.15 5.57 2.04
CA LEU A 114 -8.69 5.45 2.06
C LEU A 114 -8.13 4.85 0.78
N GLU A 115 -8.97 4.40 -0.16
CA GLU A 115 -8.53 3.89 -1.47
C GLU A 115 -7.72 4.94 -2.24
N ARG A 116 -8.08 6.23 -2.13
CA ARG A 116 -7.31 7.34 -2.70
C ARG A 116 -5.86 7.46 -2.16
N LEU A 117 -5.55 6.76 -1.06
CA LEU A 117 -4.24 6.75 -0.41
C LEU A 117 -3.55 5.37 -0.52
N GLU A 118 -4.16 4.43 -1.24
CA GLU A 118 -3.66 3.06 -1.37
C GLU A 118 -2.22 3.05 -1.92
N GLY A 119 -1.30 2.36 -1.23
CA GLY A 119 0.10 2.28 -1.65
C GLY A 119 0.90 3.59 -1.55
N MET A 120 0.29 4.69 -1.13
CA MET A 120 0.96 5.98 -0.95
C MET A 120 1.70 6.06 0.38
N ARG A 121 2.71 6.94 0.42
CA ARG A 121 3.42 7.33 1.63
C ARG A 121 2.52 8.23 2.47
N VAL A 122 2.04 7.68 3.57
CA VAL A 122 1.19 8.39 4.54
C VAL A 122 1.90 8.57 5.88
N ARG A 123 1.42 9.52 6.67
CA ARG A 123 1.77 9.68 8.08
C ARG A 123 0.51 9.88 8.89
N VAL A 124 0.54 9.47 10.16
CA VAL A 124 -0.51 9.79 11.11
C VAL A 124 0.11 10.47 12.31
N ALA A 125 -0.33 11.70 12.61
CA ALA A 125 0.23 12.49 13.71
C ALA A 125 -0.17 11.92 15.08
N SER A 126 -1.41 11.43 15.19
CA SER A 126 -1.95 10.79 16.39
C SER A 126 -3.11 9.86 16.01
N LEU A 127 -3.16 8.67 16.61
CA LEU A 127 -4.26 7.72 16.51
C LEU A 127 -4.76 7.40 17.91
N THR A 128 -6.07 7.45 18.09
CA THR A 128 -6.73 6.93 19.29
C THR A 128 -7.54 5.70 18.88
N MET A 129 -7.29 4.58 19.57
CA MET A 129 -7.86 3.28 19.26
C MET A 129 -8.74 2.83 20.41
N ILE A 130 -9.97 2.42 20.11
CA ILE A 130 -10.97 2.11 21.14
C ILE A 130 -11.17 0.61 21.38
N SER A 131 -10.82 -0.27 20.41
CA SER A 131 -10.65 -1.73 20.62
C SER A 131 -10.17 -2.42 19.32
N PRO A 132 -9.43 -3.54 19.40
CA PRO A 132 -9.17 -4.42 18.26
C PRO A 132 -10.42 -5.21 17.85
N THR A 133 -10.53 -5.55 16.57
CA THR A 133 -11.74 -6.19 15.99
C THR A 133 -11.54 -7.69 15.71
N LEU A 134 -10.29 -8.17 15.72
CA LEU A 134 -9.95 -9.58 15.53
C LEU A 134 -9.14 -10.14 16.71
N GLY A 135 -9.35 -11.41 17.01
CA GLY A 135 -8.69 -12.12 18.09
C GLY A 135 -9.19 -13.56 18.27
N SER A 136 -8.60 -14.29 19.20
CA SER A 136 -9.14 -15.57 19.67
C SER A 136 -9.61 -15.44 21.12
N VAL A 137 -10.71 -16.11 21.44
CA VAL A 137 -11.21 -16.25 22.81
C VAL A 137 -11.10 -17.72 23.20
N LEU A 138 -10.42 -17.98 24.32
CA LEU A 138 -10.37 -19.30 24.93
C LEU A 138 -11.28 -19.30 26.16
N GLU A 139 -12.55 -19.65 25.96
CA GLU A 139 -13.57 -19.59 27.03
C GLU A 139 -13.19 -20.40 28.29
N PRO A 140 -12.63 -21.62 28.20
CA PRO A 140 -12.22 -22.38 29.38
C PRO A 140 -11.07 -21.75 30.17
N GLY A 141 -10.30 -20.84 29.54
CA GLY A 141 -9.17 -20.15 30.15
C GLY A 141 -9.44 -18.68 30.47
N ALA A 142 -10.62 -18.14 30.10
CA ALA A 142 -10.96 -16.72 30.17
C ALA A 142 -9.87 -15.80 29.58
N THR A 143 -9.15 -16.26 28.55
CA THR A 143 -8.13 -15.48 27.87
C THR A 143 -8.60 -15.06 26.48
N GLY A 144 -8.34 -13.81 26.13
CA GLY A 144 -8.52 -13.28 24.79
C GLY A 144 -7.21 -12.73 24.27
N THR A 145 -6.82 -13.09 23.05
CA THR A 145 -5.69 -12.46 22.35
C THR A 145 -6.20 -11.72 21.13
N SER A 146 -5.75 -10.48 20.96
CA SER A 146 -6.01 -9.72 19.73
C SER A 146 -4.98 -10.10 18.66
N SER A 147 -5.40 -10.17 17.39
CA SER A 147 -4.47 -10.35 16.27
C SER A 147 -3.82 -9.02 15.82
N GLY A 148 -4.19 -7.90 16.43
CA GLY A 148 -3.70 -6.57 16.06
C GLY A 148 -4.16 -6.09 14.69
N VAL A 149 -5.20 -6.71 14.12
CA VAL A 149 -5.84 -6.27 12.87
C VAL A 149 -7.02 -5.36 13.20
N PHE A 150 -7.10 -4.27 12.45
CA PHE A 150 -8.11 -3.21 12.58
C PHE A 150 -8.79 -3.03 11.23
N TYR A 151 -10.11 -2.90 11.24
CA TYR A 151 -10.92 -2.51 10.08
C TYR A 151 -11.64 -1.20 10.42
#